data_AF-A0A3G2TDY2-F1
#
_entry.id   AF-A0A3G2TDY2-F1
#
_cell.length_a   1.000
_cell.length_b   1.000
_cell.length_c   1.000
_cell.angle_alpha   90.00
_cell.angle_beta   90.00
_cell.angle_gamma   90.00
#
_symmetry.space_group_name_H-M   'P 1'
#
loop_
_entity.id
_entity.type
_entity.pdbx_description
1 polymer ?
#
loop_
_entity_poly.entity_id
_entity_poly.type
_entity_poly.pdbx_seq_one_letter_code
_entity_poly.pdbx_strand_id
1 'polypeptide(L)'
;MAKKVVEVQTCDTEEVKTQGRMRNAERDKKQKDALGLYVRGYSLQSISEMETIKVGVKTLNEWKKKYNWEEEKQLQNISPNEIKAMIRSNIAAIKSGKQMPYRPDDISKLASAWDKMDDAKKKAVYSMETFDNFIDWFQDIVAKSKLQKREKNLQLLKEIRLLQESYIETLI
;
A
#
# COMPACT_ATOMS: atom_id res chain seq x y z
N MET A 1 -54.14 -51.07 18.90
CA MET A 1 -54.02 -50.35 17.62
C MET A 1 -52.83 -49.40 17.73
N ALA A 2 -51.73 -49.69 17.05
CA ALA A 2 -50.49 -48.90 17.12
C ALA A 2 -50.41 -47.92 15.94
N LYS A 3 -50.15 -46.63 16.21
CA LYS A 3 -49.99 -45.58 15.18
C LYS A 3 -48.63 -45.74 14.48
N LYS A 4 -48.66 -45.91 13.16
CA LYS A 4 -47.47 -45.94 12.29
C LYS A 4 -47.10 -44.51 11.91
N VAL A 5 -45.94 -44.05 12.36
CA VAL A 5 -45.31 -42.81 11.90
C VAL A 5 -44.65 -43.12 10.56
N VAL A 6 -44.96 -42.34 9.52
CA VAL A 6 -44.29 -42.42 8.21
C VAL A 6 -43.47 -41.15 8.05
N GLU A 7 -42.15 -41.32 7.97
CA GLU A 7 -41.18 -40.26 7.72
C GLU A 7 -41.44 -39.60 6.36
N VAL A 8 -41.51 -38.28 6.37
CA VAL A 8 -41.57 -37.47 5.15
C VAL A 8 -40.13 -37.19 4.72
N GLN A 9 -39.69 -37.81 3.62
CA GLN A 9 -38.45 -37.46 2.94
C GLN A 9 -38.55 -36.01 2.44
N THR A 10 -37.77 -35.12 3.03
CA THR A 10 -37.57 -33.76 2.51
C THR A 10 -36.53 -33.81 1.40
N CYS A 11 -36.93 -33.39 0.21
CA CYS A 11 -36.08 -33.26 -0.98
C CYS A 11 -34.89 -32.34 -0.69
N ASP A 12 -33.69 -32.82 -1.00
CA ASP A 12 -32.46 -32.02 -1.06
C ASP A 12 -32.69 -30.86 -2.04
N THR A 13 -32.88 -29.67 -1.49
CA THR A 13 -32.93 -28.46 -2.30
C THR A 13 -31.50 -27.97 -2.42
N GLU A 14 -30.90 -28.14 -3.60
CA GLU A 14 -29.59 -27.57 -3.93
C GLU A 14 -29.57 -26.08 -3.54
N GLU A 15 -28.62 -25.71 -2.67
CA GLU A 15 -28.37 -24.34 -2.29
C GLU A 15 -27.93 -23.54 -3.53
N VAL A 16 -28.88 -22.86 -4.15
CA VAL A 16 -28.61 -21.81 -5.13
C VAL A 16 -27.80 -20.73 -4.42
N LYS A 17 -26.49 -20.67 -4.69
CA LYS A 17 -25.60 -19.58 -4.27
C LYS A 17 -26.03 -18.27 -4.93
N THR A 18 -27.06 -17.63 -4.39
CA THR A 18 -27.33 -16.22 -4.66
C THR A 18 -26.16 -15.41 -4.12
N GLN A 19 -25.38 -14.86 -5.03
CA GLN A 19 -24.24 -13.98 -4.77
C GLN A 19 -24.76 -12.70 -4.07
N GLY A 20 -24.90 -12.77 -2.75
CA GLY A 20 -25.45 -11.72 -1.92
C GLY A 20 -24.54 -10.49 -1.95
N ARG A 21 -25.16 -9.33 -2.23
CA ARG A 21 -24.55 -8.01 -2.11
C ARG A 21 -23.88 -7.89 -0.73
N MET A 22 -22.58 -7.67 -0.71
CA MET A 22 -21.78 -7.55 0.51
C MET A 22 -22.44 -6.62 1.54
N ARG A 23 -22.50 -7.03 2.80
CA ARG A 23 -23.11 -6.24 3.88
C ARG A 23 -22.32 -4.94 4.05
N ASN A 24 -22.99 -3.79 4.24
CA ASN A 24 -22.32 -2.49 4.24
C ASN A 24 -21.12 -2.40 5.21
N ALA A 25 -21.24 -2.95 6.43
CA ALA A 25 -20.15 -2.96 7.40
C ALA A 25 -18.92 -3.79 6.95
N GLU A 26 -19.13 -4.92 6.28
CA GLU A 26 -18.05 -5.76 5.75
C GLU A 26 -17.37 -5.08 4.57
N ARG A 27 -18.16 -4.38 3.75
CA ARG A 27 -17.65 -3.58 2.64
C ARG A 27 -16.75 -2.45 3.13
N ASP A 28 -17.21 -1.69 4.12
CA ASP A 28 -16.46 -0.55 4.64
C ASP A 28 -15.15 -1.01 5.30
N LYS A 29 -15.18 -2.13 6.03
CA LYS A 29 -13.97 -2.75 6.59
C LYS A 29 -12.97 -3.13 5.49
N LYS A 30 -13.41 -3.92 4.50
CA LYS A 30 -12.56 -4.36 3.38
C LYS A 30 -12.04 -3.19 2.56
N GLN A 31 -12.84 -2.13 2.42
CA GLN A 31 -12.43 -0.92 1.74
C GLN A 31 -11.31 -0.20 2.51
N LYS A 32 -11.44 -0.08 3.83
CA LYS A 32 -10.41 0.53 4.69
C LYS A 32 -9.12 -0.29 4.67
N ASP A 33 -9.23 -1.61 4.77
CA ASP A 33 -8.08 -2.51 4.75
C ASP A 33 -7.36 -2.48 3.39
N ALA A 34 -8.12 -2.49 2.29
CA ALA A 34 -7.59 -2.37 0.93
C ALA A 34 -6.97 -0.99 0.66
N LEU A 35 -7.54 0.09 1.18
CA LEU A 35 -6.94 1.43 1.12
C LEU A 35 -5.59 1.46 1.84
N GLY A 36 -5.51 0.88 3.05
CA GLY A 36 -4.26 0.82 3.80
C GLY A 36 -3.15 0.09 3.02
N LEU A 37 -3.49 -1.02 2.35
CA LEU A 37 -2.55 -1.74 1.48
C LEU A 37 -2.18 -0.93 0.22
N TYR A 38 -3.14 -0.24 -0.38
CA TYR A 38 -2.88 0.60 -1.55
C TYR A 38 -1.92 1.76 -1.26
N VAL A 39 -2.14 2.43 -0.13
CA VAL A 39 -1.28 3.52 0.37
C VAL A 39 0.14 3.00 0.60
N ARG A 40 0.29 1.80 1.16
CA ARG A 40 1.58 1.10 1.35
C ARG A 40 2.25 0.63 0.05
N GLY A 41 1.66 0.88 -1.12
CA GLY A 41 2.28 0.65 -2.42
C GLY A 41 1.89 -0.67 -3.10
N TYR A 42 1.06 -1.51 -2.50
CA TYR A 42 0.60 -2.74 -3.13
C TYR A 42 -0.25 -2.43 -4.37
N SER A 43 -0.02 -3.19 -5.45
CA SER A 43 -0.82 -3.06 -6.67
C SER A 43 -2.26 -3.55 -6.42
N LEU A 44 -3.24 -2.98 -7.12
CA LEU A 44 -4.64 -3.43 -7.01
C LEU A 44 -4.82 -4.91 -7.38
N GLN A 45 -3.95 -5.42 -8.25
CA GLN A 45 -3.88 -6.84 -8.62
C GLN A 45 -3.47 -7.68 -7.41
N SER A 46 -2.36 -7.33 -6.76
CA SER A 46 -1.87 -8.01 -5.56
C SER A 46 -2.87 -7.94 -4.40
N ILE A 47 -3.52 -6.79 -4.20
CA ILE A 47 -4.55 -6.62 -3.17
C ILE A 47 -5.76 -7.51 -3.44
N SER A 48 -6.14 -7.70 -4.71
CA SER A 48 -7.26 -8.56 -5.08
C SER A 48 -7.01 -10.04 -4.85
N GLU A 49 -5.74 -10.45 -4.93
CA GLU A 49 -5.27 -11.82 -4.73
C GLU A 49 -5.08 -12.15 -3.23
N MET A 50 -5.12 -11.15 -2.35
CA MET A 50 -5.03 -11.37 -0.91
C MET A 50 -6.32 -11.99 -0.35
N GLU A 51 -6.16 -13.15 0.27
CA GLU A 51 -7.22 -13.91 0.95
C GLU A 51 -7.91 -13.13 2.08
N THR A 52 -7.29 -12.08 2.60
CA THR A 52 -7.87 -11.23 3.64
C THR A 52 -8.90 -10.24 3.11
N ILE A 53 -8.76 -9.81 1.85
CA ILE A 53 -9.61 -8.79 1.24
C ILE A 53 -10.76 -9.45 0.46
N LYS A 54 -10.45 -10.44 -0.40
CA LYS A 54 -11.44 -11.11 -1.27
C LYS A 54 -12.34 -10.12 -2.01
N VAL A 55 -11.73 -9.12 -2.65
CA VAL A 55 -12.41 -8.11 -3.48
C VAL A 55 -11.77 -8.10 -4.84
N GLY A 56 -12.57 -8.22 -5.90
CA GLY A 56 -12.06 -8.21 -7.27
C GLY A 56 -11.46 -6.86 -7.67
N VAL A 57 -10.49 -6.89 -8.59
CA VAL A 57 -9.77 -5.71 -9.12
C VAL A 57 -10.70 -4.61 -9.63
N LYS A 58 -11.84 -4.98 -10.23
CA LYS A 58 -12.82 -4.02 -10.73
C LYS A 58 -13.41 -3.16 -9.61
N THR A 59 -13.82 -3.78 -8.52
CA THR A 59 -14.36 -3.10 -7.33
C THR A 59 -13.31 -2.24 -6.65
N LEU A 60 -12.06 -2.72 -6.57
CA LEU A 60 -10.95 -1.94 -6.04
C LEU A 60 -10.66 -0.69 -6.89
N ASN A 61 -10.73 -0.81 -8.22
CA ASN A 61 -10.59 0.34 -9.13
C ASN A 61 -11.72 1.36 -8.96
N GLU A 62 -12.96 0.90 -8.77
CA GLU A 62 -14.09 1.78 -8.47
C GLU A 62 -13.88 2.52 -7.14
N TRP A 63 -13.40 1.82 -6.10
CA TRP A 63 -13.11 2.46 -4.82
C TRP A 63 -11.94 3.45 -4.91
N LYS A 64 -10.85 3.07 -5.60
CA LYS A 64 -9.72 3.98 -5.86
C LYS A 64 -10.19 5.31 -6.43
N LYS A 65 -11.05 5.29 -7.44
CA LYS A 65 -11.58 6.49 -8.10
C LYS A 65 -12.58 7.24 -7.23
N LYS A 66 -13.53 6.52 -6.61
CA LYS A 66 -14.63 7.13 -5.86
C LYS A 66 -14.19 7.81 -4.57
N TYR A 67 -13.11 7.31 -3.96
CA TYR A 67 -12.63 7.75 -2.66
C TYR A 67 -11.21 8.34 -2.72
N ASN A 68 -10.76 8.77 -3.91
CA ASN A 68 -9.48 9.44 -4.13
C ASN A 68 -8.28 8.77 -3.45
N TRP A 69 -8.14 7.44 -3.57
CA TRP A 69 -7.04 6.72 -2.90
C TRP A 69 -5.65 7.18 -3.35
N GLU A 70 -5.54 7.76 -4.54
CA GLU A 70 -4.29 8.34 -5.02
C GLU A 70 -3.87 9.56 -4.19
N GLU A 71 -4.82 10.42 -3.85
CA GLU A 71 -4.59 11.60 -3.01
C GLU A 71 -4.24 11.17 -1.58
N GLU A 72 -4.97 10.21 -1.02
CA GLU A 72 -4.67 9.63 0.29
C GLU A 72 -3.28 8.98 0.33
N LYS A 73 -2.89 8.28 -0.74
CA LYS A 73 -1.56 7.71 -0.90
C LYS A 73 -0.49 8.79 -0.95
N GLN A 74 -0.73 9.89 -1.67
CA GLN A 74 0.19 11.02 -1.71
C GLN A 74 0.32 11.69 -0.34
N LEU A 75 -0.79 11.88 0.38
CA LEU A 75 -0.80 12.51 1.71
C LEU A 75 -0.09 11.67 2.77
N GLN A 76 -0.27 10.35 2.76
CA GLN A 76 0.35 9.45 3.74
C GLN A 76 1.81 9.11 3.41
N ASN A 77 2.20 9.20 2.13
CA ASN A 77 3.58 9.01 1.69
C ASN A 77 4.33 10.32 1.42
N ILE A 78 3.87 11.48 1.94
CA ILE A 78 4.67 12.71 1.88
C ILE A 78 6.01 12.42 2.52
N SER A 79 7.01 12.23 1.68
CA SER A 79 8.31 11.75 2.10
C SER A 79 9.20 12.92 2.55
N PRO A 80 10.19 12.68 3.42
CA PRO A 80 11.24 13.65 3.71
C PRO A 80 11.84 14.28 2.45
N ASN A 81 11.89 13.54 1.34
CA ASN A 81 12.43 14.01 0.07
C ASN A 81 11.54 15.04 -0.62
N GLU A 82 10.23 14.96 -0.48
CA GLU A 82 9.32 15.97 -1.04
C GLU A 82 9.41 17.27 -0.25
N ILE A 83 9.49 17.21 1.09
CA ILE A 83 9.74 18.40 1.92
C ILE A 83 11.11 19.01 1.57
N LYS A 84 12.15 18.17 1.45
CA LYS A 84 13.48 18.61 0.98
C LYS A 84 13.43 19.19 -0.42
N ALA A 85 12.62 18.63 -1.33
CA ALA A 85 12.46 19.12 -2.70
C ALA A 85 11.75 20.49 -2.72
N MET A 86 10.73 20.69 -1.89
CA MET A 86 10.07 22.00 -1.74
C MET A 86 11.04 23.06 -1.23
N ILE A 87 11.85 22.73 -0.21
CA ILE A 87 12.91 23.62 0.31
C ILE A 87 13.93 23.94 -0.80
N ARG A 88 14.43 22.92 -1.51
CA ARG A 88 15.42 23.08 -2.60
C ARG A 88 14.87 23.92 -3.75
N SER A 89 13.59 23.77 -4.10
CA SER A 89 12.92 24.54 -5.13
C SER A 89 12.86 26.03 -4.78
N ASN A 90 12.53 26.37 -3.53
CA ASN A 90 12.59 27.75 -3.05
C ASN A 90 14.01 28.33 -3.07
N ILE A 91 15.02 27.55 -2.65
CA ILE A 91 16.44 27.98 -2.72
C ILE A 91 16.85 28.23 -4.17
N ALA A 92 16.44 27.38 -5.12
CA ALA A 92 16.71 27.55 -6.53
C ALA A 92 16.03 28.80 -7.11
N ALA A 93 14.79 29.09 -6.71
CA ALA A 93 14.08 30.31 -7.11
C ALA A 93 14.80 31.57 -6.61
N ILE A 94 15.25 31.58 -5.35
CA ILE A 94 16.05 32.68 -4.78
C ILE A 94 17.34 32.90 -5.58
N LYS A 95 18.10 31.83 -5.85
CA LYS A 95 19.36 31.90 -6.61
C LYS A 95 19.18 32.41 -8.04
N SER A 96 18.03 32.13 -8.64
CA SER A 96 17.72 32.53 -10.02
C SER A 96 16.96 33.85 -10.13
N GLY A 97 16.72 34.55 -9.01
CA GLY A 97 15.96 35.81 -8.98
C GLY A 97 14.48 35.63 -9.36
N LYS A 98 13.95 34.40 -9.27
CA LYS A 98 12.56 34.07 -9.60
C LYS A 98 11.68 34.11 -8.36
N GLN A 99 10.37 34.26 -8.59
CA GLN A 99 9.38 34.15 -7.51
C GLN A 99 9.43 32.75 -6.88
N MET A 100 9.42 32.71 -5.55
CA MET A 100 9.38 31.45 -4.83
C MET A 100 8.03 30.74 -5.05
N PRO A 101 8.02 29.45 -5.41
CA PRO A 101 6.80 28.69 -5.62
C PRO A 101 5.99 28.48 -4.33
N TYR A 102 6.65 28.54 -3.18
CA TYR A 102 6.02 28.40 -1.87
C TYR A 102 6.43 29.53 -0.94
N ARG A 103 5.56 29.93 -0.01
CA ARG A 103 5.89 30.95 0.98
C ARG A 103 6.86 30.38 2.03
N PRO A 104 7.96 31.09 2.37
CA PRO A 104 8.95 30.59 3.33
C PRO A 104 8.39 30.19 4.70
N ASP A 105 7.43 30.96 5.21
CA ASP A 105 6.77 30.70 6.49
C ASP A 105 6.00 29.37 6.51
N ASP A 106 5.34 29.01 5.41
CA ASP A 106 4.59 27.76 5.30
C ASP A 106 5.55 26.55 5.23
N ILE A 107 6.70 26.70 4.56
CA ILE A 107 7.76 25.68 4.56
C ILE A 107 8.32 25.47 5.97
N SER A 108 8.64 26.54 6.69
CA SER A 108 9.14 26.42 8.07
C SER A 108 8.14 25.73 9.00
N LYS A 109 6.83 25.99 8.83
CA LYS A 109 5.77 25.33 9.60
C LYS A 109 5.62 23.86 9.24
N LEU A 110 5.66 23.50 7.96
CA LEU A 110 5.60 22.11 7.50
C LEU A 110 6.83 21.31 7.94
N ALA A 111 8.03 21.89 7.83
CA ALA A 111 9.26 21.28 8.32
C ALA A 111 9.22 21.08 9.84
N SER A 112 8.69 22.04 10.60
CA SER A 112 8.54 21.92 12.05
C SER A 112 7.47 20.90 12.46
N ALA A 113 6.35 20.81 11.72
CA ALA A 113 5.33 19.80 11.96
C ALA A 113 5.84 18.39 11.67
N TRP A 114 6.63 18.24 10.60
CA TRP A 114 7.34 17.02 10.26
C TRP A 114 8.38 16.64 11.34
N ASP A 115 9.15 17.60 11.82
CA ASP A 115 10.13 17.34 12.89
C ASP A 115 9.45 16.98 14.22
N LYS A 116 8.17 17.32 14.39
CA LYS A 116 7.35 16.91 15.53
C LYS A 116 6.58 15.62 15.30
N MET A 117 6.57 15.04 14.10
CA MET A 117 6.06 13.69 13.89
C MET A 117 6.99 12.68 14.58
N ASP A 118 6.39 11.78 15.35
CA ASP A 118 7.07 10.85 16.24
C ASP A 118 8.24 10.10 15.56
N ASP A 119 9.34 9.93 16.29
CA ASP A 119 10.61 9.38 15.77
C ASP A 119 10.45 7.94 15.25
N ALA A 120 9.47 7.19 15.77
CA ALA A 120 9.13 5.86 15.28
C ALA A 120 8.63 5.89 13.82
N LYS A 121 7.76 6.86 13.48
CA LYS A 121 7.26 7.03 12.10
C LYS A 121 8.36 7.53 11.16
N LYS A 122 9.22 8.45 11.64
CA LYS A 122 10.40 8.88 10.87
C LYS A 122 11.35 7.71 10.60
N LYS A 123 11.62 6.87 11.61
CA LYS A 123 12.44 5.66 11.45
C LYS A 123 11.83 4.69 10.44
N ALA A 124 10.53 4.40 10.53
CA ALA A 124 9.83 3.56 9.56
C ALA A 124 9.98 4.11 8.12
N VAL A 125 9.72 5.40 7.91
CA VAL A 125 9.82 6.04 6.58
C VAL A 125 11.26 6.05 6.06
N TYR A 126 12.25 6.40 6.88
CA TYR A 126 13.65 6.39 6.46
C TYR A 126 14.18 4.97 6.21
N SER A 127 13.74 3.98 6.99
CA SER A 127 14.08 2.57 6.77
C SER A 127 13.47 2.08 5.46
N MET A 128 12.19 2.35 5.20
CA MET A 128 11.53 2.03 3.92
C MET A 128 12.30 2.63 2.74
N GLU A 129 12.61 3.93 2.78
CA GLU A 129 13.34 4.62 1.71
C GLU A 129 14.74 4.03 1.49
N THR A 130 15.45 3.69 2.57
CA THR A 130 16.79 3.09 2.48
C THR A 130 16.73 1.71 1.84
N PHE A 131 15.72 0.91 2.18
CA PHE A 131 15.54 -0.40 1.56
C PHE A 131 15.09 -0.30 0.11
N ASP A 132 14.21 0.64 -0.25
CA ASP A 132 13.80 0.85 -1.65
C ASP A 132 15.01 1.21 -2.53
N ASN A 133 15.86 2.13 -2.07
CA ASN A 133 17.12 2.46 -2.74
C ASN A 133 18.06 1.25 -2.87
N PHE A 134 18.11 0.39 -1.85
CA PHE A 134 18.90 -0.84 -1.89
C PHE A 134 18.33 -1.84 -2.92
N ILE A 135 17.01 -1.98 -2.97
CA ILE A 135 16.31 -2.86 -3.92
C ILE A 135 16.54 -2.39 -5.35
N ASP A 136 16.44 -1.09 -5.62
CA ASP A 136 16.70 -0.51 -6.94
C ASP A 136 18.14 -0.78 -7.38
N TRP A 137 19.12 -0.57 -6.49
CA TRP A 137 20.52 -0.92 -6.75
C TRP A 137 20.72 -2.42 -7.03
N PHE A 138 20.05 -3.29 -6.26
CA PHE A 138 20.18 -4.74 -6.42
C PHE A 138 19.49 -5.26 -7.68
N GLN A 139 18.36 -4.66 -8.08
CA GLN A 139 17.72 -4.91 -9.38
C GLN A 139 18.64 -4.59 -10.54
N ASP A 140 19.42 -3.52 -10.41
CA ASP A 140 20.42 -3.11 -11.39
C ASP A 140 21.53 -4.17 -11.55
N ILE A 141 21.94 -4.81 -10.45
CA ILE A 141 22.89 -5.95 -10.45
C ILE A 141 22.26 -7.17 -11.11
N VAL A 142 21.00 -7.48 -10.78
CA VAL A 142 20.25 -8.58 -11.40
C VAL A 142 20.17 -8.39 -12.91
N ALA A 143 19.84 -7.18 -13.36
CA ALA A 143 19.71 -6.85 -14.78
C ALA A 143 21.02 -7.02 -15.55
N LYS A 144 22.16 -6.66 -14.94
CA LYS A 144 23.51 -6.81 -15.50
C LYS A 144 24.06 -8.24 -15.41
N SER A 145 23.45 -9.12 -14.62
CA SER A 145 23.86 -10.51 -14.46
C SER A 145 23.37 -11.39 -15.63
N LYS A 146 24.12 -12.45 -15.94
CA LYS A 146 23.79 -13.40 -17.02
C LYS A 146 23.59 -14.82 -16.48
N LEU A 147 22.73 -15.59 -17.17
CA LEU A 147 22.54 -17.04 -16.96
C LEU A 147 22.23 -17.39 -15.49
N GLN A 148 22.77 -18.49 -14.97
CA GLN A 148 22.53 -18.98 -13.60
C GLN A 148 22.75 -17.93 -12.50
N LYS A 149 23.66 -16.96 -12.70
CA LYS A 149 23.91 -15.89 -11.73
C LYS A 149 22.72 -14.92 -11.64
N ARG A 150 22.02 -14.69 -12.76
CA ARG A 150 20.79 -13.90 -12.80
C ARG A 150 19.65 -14.61 -12.08
N GLU A 151 19.44 -15.90 -12.33
CA GLU A 151 18.45 -16.72 -11.61
C GLU A 151 18.68 -16.66 -10.10
N LYS A 152 19.94 -16.86 -9.67
CA LYS A 152 20.31 -16.81 -8.25
C LYS A 152 20.05 -15.43 -7.63
N ASN A 153 20.42 -14.35 -8.32
CA ASN A 153 20.20 -12.99 -7.82
C ASN A 153 18.72 -12.62 -7.80
N LEU A 154 17.90 -13.12 -8.75
CA LEU A 154 16.45 -12.94 -8.72
C LEU A 154 15.82 -13.64 -7.51
N GLN A 155 16.29 -14.85 -7.18
CA GLN A 155 15.82 -15.56 -6.00
C GLN A 155 16.18 -14.81 -4.71
N LEU A 156 17.43 -14.34 -4.61
CA LEU A 156 17.90 -13.53 -3.48
C LEU A 156 17.08 -12.23 -3.32
N LEU A 157 16.77 -11.56 -4.43
CA LEU A 157 15.98 -10.33 -4.44
C LEU A 157 14.57 -10.57 -3.85
N LYS A 158 13.95 -11.72 -4.16
CA LYS A 158 12.64 -12.10 -3.59
C LYS A 158 12.73 -12.34 -2.09
N GLU A 159 13.75 -13.06 -1.64
CA GLU A 159 13.97 -13.34 -0.22
C GLU A 159 14.22 -12.05 0.59
N ILE A 160 15.06 -11.15 0.06
CA ILE A 160 15.33 -9.86 0.70
C ILE A 160 14.06 -9.02 0.82
N ARG A 161 13.21 -8.98 -0.21
CA ARG A 161 11.94 -8.24 -0.15
C ARG A 161 11.01 -8.75 0.95
N LEU A 162 10.91 -10.06 1.11
CA LEU A 162 10.08 -10.66 2.18
C LEU A 162 10.62 -10.31 3.58
N LEU A 163 11.96 -10.35 3.75
CA LEU A 163 12.60 -9.98 5.01
C LEU A 163 12.45 -8.46 5.30
N GLN A 164 12.54 -7.63 4.27
CA GLN A 164 12.29 -6.19 4.35
C GLN A 164 10.85 -5.91 4.80
N GLU A 165 9.86 -6.54 4.16
CA GLU A 165 8.44 -6.40 4.55
C GLU A 165 8.23 -6.78 6.02
N SER A 166 8.78 -7.91 6.45
CA SER A 166 8.70 -8.36 7.84
C SER A 166 9.37 -7.38 8.82
N TYR A 167 10.52 -6.80 8.47
CA TYR A 167 11.18 -5.81 9.32
C TYR A 167 10.39 -4.49 9.40
N ILE A 168 9.85 -4.02 8.28
CA ILE A 168 9.04 -2.81 8.21
C ILE A 168 7.80 -2.93 9.10
N GLU A 169 7.15 -4.10 9.14
CA GLU A 169 6.02 -4.37 10.04
C GLU A 169 6.39 -4.21 11.52
N THR A 170 7.66 -4.37 11.91
CA THR A 170 8.10 -4.15 13.31
C THR A 170 8.27 -2.67 13.68
N LEU A 171 8.29 -1.77 12.69
CA LEU A 171 8.51 -0.33 12.88
C LEU A 171 7.21 0.48 12.91
N ILE A 172 6.06 -0.15 12.63
CA ILE A 172 4.72 0.46 12.54
C ILE A 172 3.87 0.00 13.72
#